data_AF-A0A9E6PRY3-F1
#
_entry.id   AF-A0A9E6PRY3-F1
#
_cell.length_a   1.000
_cell.length_b   1.000
_cell.length_c   1.000
_cell.angle_alpha   90.00
_cell.angle_beta   90.00
_cell.angle_gamma   90.00
#
_symmetry.space_group_name_H-M   'P 1'
#
loop_
_entity.id
_entity.type
_entity.pdbx_description
1 polymer ?
#
loop_
_entity_poly.entity_id
_entity_poly.type
_entity_poly.pdbx_seq_one_letter_code
_entity_poly.pdbx_strand_id
1 'polypeptide(L)'
;MSAAPSPGPDFETFYQRLLELAGAGSPAILRFISAYRSNGEGQPDYRSLNEQLKVVGQILARFKEEGLAGSAQEREMREAMNRLFGAGLFINRYLHEVFQPLADDSWENADW
;
A
#
# COMPACT_ATOMS: atom_id res chain seq x y z
N MET A 1 -11.53 5.15 28.33
CA MET A 1 -10.11 5.21 27.94
C MET A 1 -9.99 4.47 26.62
N SER A 2 -9.92 5.18 25.50
CA SER A 2 -9.75 4.54 24.18
C SER A 2 -8.36 3.92 24.12
N ALA A 3 -8.28 2.62 23.88
CA ALA A 3 -7.02 1.95 23.62
C ALA A 3 -6.37 2.61 22.39
N ALA A 4 -5.19 3.20 22.57
CA ALA A 4 -4.38 3.64 21.45
C ALA A 4 -4.16 2.43 20.53
N PRO A 5 -4.34 2.57 19.21
CA PRO A 5 -4.09 1.46 18.29
C PRO A 5 -2.67 0.95 18.52
N SER A 6 -2.55 -0.35 18.76
CA SER A 6 -1.28 -1.06 18.94
C SER A 6 -0.26 -0.51 17.95
N PRO A 7 0.92 -0.03 18.41
CA PRO A 7 1.92 0.46 17.48
C PRO A 7 2.22 -0.72 16.57
N GLY A 8 2.04 -0.52 15.28
CA GLY A 8 2.53 -1.47 14.30
C GLY A 8 4.04 -1.70 14.45
N PRO A 9 4.66 -2.46 13.55
CA PRO A 9 6.13 -2.45 13.39
C PRO A 9 6.71 -1.05 13.62
N ASP A 10 7.86 -0.94 14.31
CA ASP A 10 8.41 0.33 14.81
C ASP A 10 8.38 1.43 13.73
N PHE A 11 7.30 2.20 13.77
CA PHE A 11 6.97 3.13 12.71
C PHE A 11 7.94 4.30 12.71
N GLU A 12 8.47 4.67 13.87
CA GLU A 12 9.45 5.76 13.96
C GLU A 12 10.74 5.37 13.26
N THR A 13 11.30 4.19 13.58
CA THR A 13 12.52 3.71 12.89
C THR A 13 12.29 3.53 11.39
N PHE A 14 11.13 2.98 11.01
CA PHE A 14 10.74 2.86 9.61
C PHE A 14 10.69 4.24 8.92
N TYR A 15 10.02 5.20 9.55
CA TYR A 15 9.83 6.55 9.03
C TYR A 15 11.16 7.29 8.86
N GLN A 16 12.05 7.22 9.85
CA GLN A 16 13.38 7.84 9.75
C GLN A 16 14.19 7.27 8.58
N ARG A 17 14.22 5.94 8.41
CA ARG A 17 14.88 5.30 7.26
C ARG A 17 14.23 5.64 5.93
N LEU A 18 12.92 5.84 5.92
CA LEU A 18 12.19 6.25 4.71
C LEU A 18 12.54 7.69 4.31
N LEU A 19 12.78 8.58 5.26
CA LEU A 19 13.22 9.96 4.98
C LEU A 19 14.60 10.00 4.30
N GLU A 20 15.47 9.02 4.54
CA GLU A 20 16.77 8.89 3.86
C GLU A 20 16.63 8.64 2.35
N LEU A 21 15.45 8.20 1.87
CA LEU A 21 15.18 7.95 0.46
C LEU A 21 14.75 9.21 -0.31
N ALA A 22 14.97 10.40 0.25
CA ALA A 22 14.52 11.61 -0.40
C ALA A 22 15.18 11.87 -1.76
N GLY A 23 14.36 12.05 -2.79
CA GLY A 23 14.83 12.20 -4.17
C GLY A 23 15.14 10.88 -4.88
N ALA A 24 14.93 9.73 -4.23
CA ALA A 24 15.16 8.42 -4.83
C ALA A 24 14.01 7.97 -5.74
N GLY A 25 12.86 8.65 -5.66
CA GLY A 25 11.68 8.39 -6.49
C GLY A 25 10.80 7.26 -5.99
N SER A 26 9.55 7.27 -6.48
CA SER A 26 8.52 6.31 -6.07
C SER A 26 8.88 4.82 -6.21
N PRO A 27 9.64 4.33 -7.22
CA PRO A 27 10.05 2.92 -7.27
C PRO A 27 10.94 2.48 -6.10
N ALA A 28 11.86 3.34 -5.65
CA ALA A 28 12.78 3.04 -4.55
C ALA A 28 12.01 2.97 -3.22
N ILE A 29 11.10 3.94 -3.01
CA ILE A 29 10.19 3.97 -1.85
C ILE A 29 9.37 2.68 -1.77
N LEU A 30 8.73 2.26 -2.86
CA LEU A 30 7.91 1.04 -2.87
C LEU A 30 8.73 -0.24 -2.59
N ARG A 31 9.95 -0.31 -3.14
CA ARG A 31 10.88 -1.40 -2.85
C ARG A 31 11.27 -1.43 -1.38
N PHE A 32 11.55 -0.28 -0.80
CA PHE A 32 11.86 -0.19 0.63
C PHE A 32 10.68 -0.67 1.48
N ILE A 33 9.47 -0.17 1.23
CA ILE A 33 8.27 -0.54 2.00
C ILE A 33 8.01 -2.05 1.92
N SER A 34 8.05 -2.63 0.71
CA SER A 34 7.78 -4.07 0.50
C SER A 34 8.85 -5.00 1.08
N ALA A 35 10.08 -4.50 1.27
CA ALA A 35 11.19 -5.26 1.81
C ALA A 35 11.49 -4.97 3.29
N TYR A 36 10.83 -3.97 3.89
CA TYR A 36 11.12 -3.52 5.25
C TYR A 36 10.85 -4.61 6.28
N ARG A 37 11.82 -4.81 7.17
CA ARG A 37 11.76 -5.75 8.30
C ARG A 37 12.34 -5.05 9.52
N SER A 38 11.49 -4.78 10.51
CA SER A 38 11.92 -4.19 11.79
C SER A 38 12.89 -5.10 12.54
N ASN A 39 12.65 -6.42 12.52
CA ASN A 39 13.42 -7.40 13.30
C ASN A 39 14.55 -8.09 12.50
N GLY A 40 14.88 -7.63 11.29
CA GLY A 40 15.98 -8.15 10.46
C GLY A 40 15.75 -9.55 9.85
N GLU A 41 15.09 -10.45 10.57
CA GLU A 41 14.74 -11.80 10.13
C GLU A 41 13.22 -11.96 9.96
N GLY A 42 12.79 -12.75 8.99
CA GLY A 42 11.38 -13.11 8.78
C GLY A 42 10.66 -12.39 7.63
N GLN A 43 9.33 -12.42 7.70
CA GLN A 43 8.46 -11.83 6.68
C GLN A 43 8.51 -10.30 6.73
N PRO A 44 8.33 -9.60 5.59
CA PRO A 44 8.22 -8.15 5.58
C PRO A 44 7.06 -7.67 6.46
N ASP A 45 7.27 -6.52 7.10
CA ASP A 45 6.33 -5.89 8.01
C ASP A 45 5.06 -5.41 7.29
N TYR A 46 5.19 -5.01 6.01
CA TYR A 46 4.11 -4.55 5.14
C TYR A 46 3.96 -5.48 3.93
N ARG A 47 3.53 -6.72 4.19
CA ARG A 47 3.51 -7.82 3.21
C ARG A 47 2.40 -7.73 2.16
N SER A 48 1.27 -7.12 2.49
CA SER A 48 0.10 -7.00 1.62
C SER A 48 -0.06 -5.60 1.07
N LEU A 49 -0.75 -5.50 -0.07
CA LEU A 49 -1.05 -4.21 -0.69
C LEU A 49 -1.82 -3.28 0.27
N ASN A 50 -2.75 -3.83 1.07
CA ASN A 50 -3.52 -3.05 2.04
C ASN A 50 -2.64 -2.52 3.18
N GLU A 51 -1.69 -3.32 3.69
CA GLU A 51 -0.72 -2.86 4.70
C GLU A 51 0.18 -1.77 4.13
N GLN A 52 0.63 -1.91 2.88
CA GLN A 52 1.45 -0.92 2.18
C GLN A 52 0.68 0.40 1.95
N LEU A 53 -0.59 0.32 1.51
CA LEU A 53 -1.45 1.50 1.38
C LEU A 53 -1.67 2.19 2.72
N LYS A 54 -1.90 1.41 3.78
CA LYS A 54 -2.11 1.95 5.13
C LYS A 54 -0.88 2.71 5.62
N VAL A 55 0.32 2.14 5.48
CA VAL A 55 1.55 2.81 5.96
C VAL A 55 1.88 4.04 5.11
N VAL A 56 1.69 4.01 3.79
CA VAL A 56 1.85 5.19 2.92
C VAL A 56 0.87 6.30 3.32
N GLY A 57 -0.38 5.96 3.64
CA GLY A 57 -1.36 6.91 4.16
C GLY A 57 -0.93 7.54 5.49
N GLN A 58 -0.37 6.74 6.40
CA GLN A 58 0.18 7.24 7.68
C GLN A 58 1.35 8.19 7.46
N ILE A 59 2.28 7.87 6.55
CA ILE A 59 3.41 8.75 6.20
C ILE A 59 2.90 10.09 5.65
N LEU A 60 1.93 10.07 4.73
CA LEU A 60 1.40 11.30 4.15
C LEU A 60 0.65 12.17 5.18
N ALA A 61 -0.02 11.54 6.16
CA ALA A 61 -0.59 12.26 7.28
C ALA A 61 0.50 12.94 8.12
N ARG A 62 1.59 12.23 8.41
CA ARG A 62 2.74 12.78 9.13
C ARG A 62 3.45 13.90 8.37
N PHE A 63 3.62 13.78 7.06
CA PHE A 63 4.16 14.86 6.21
C PHE A 63 3.32 16.13 6.31
N LYS A 64 1.98 16.01 6.40
CA LYS A 64 1.10 17.15 6.59
C LYS A 64 1.33 17.80 7.96
N GLU A 65 1.49 17.01 9.02
CA GLU A 65 1.75 17.49 10.39
C GLU A 65 3.12 18.16 10.52
N GLU A 66 4.14 17.64 9.83
CA GLU A 66 5.52 18.15 9.83
C GLU A 66 5.76 19.31 8.84
N GLY A 67 4.72 19.76 8.12
CA GLY A 67 4.83 20.87 7.17
C GLY A 67 5.58 20.52 5.87
N LEU A 68 5.69 19.24 5.53
CA LEU A 68 6.33 18.74 4.31
C LEU A 68 5.38 18.71 3.10
N ALA A 69 4.16 19.24 3.24
CA ALA A 69 3.19 19.33 2.16
C ALA A 69 3.76 20.12 0.96
N GLY A 70 3.66 19.55 -0.25
CA GLY A 70 4.20 20.16 -1.46
C GLY A 70 5.71 19.97 -1.68
N SER A 71 6.41 19.34 -0.74
CA SER A 71 7.83 18.95 -0.91
C SER A 71 7.99 17.91 -2.02
N ALA A 72 9.23 17.76 -2.52
CA ALA A 72 9.57 16.69 -3.44
C ALA A 72 9.29 15.31 -2.83
N GLN A 73 9.60 15.14 -1.53
CA GLN A 73 9.38 13.90 -0.80
C GLN A 73 7.89 13.53 -0.71
N GLU A 74 7.03 14.52 -0.44
CA GLU A 74 5.60 14.30 -0.39
C GLU A 74 5.04 13.91 -1.76
N ARG A 75 5.55 14.52 -2.84
CA ARG A 75 5.18 14.18 -4.21
C ARG A 75 5.55 12.73 -4.56
N GLU A 76 6.78 12.32 -4.27
CA GLU A 76 7.24 10.95 -4.50
C GLU A 76 6.42 9.92 -3.71
N MET A 77 6.04 10.27 -2.48
CA MET A 77 5.16 9.44 -1.66
C MET A 77 3.73 9.35 -2.23
N ARG A 78 3.18 10.45 -2.76
CA ARG A 78 1.88 10.44 -3.46
C ARG A 78 1.91 9.58 -4.71
N GLU A 79 3.00 9.64 -5.47
CA GLU A 79 3.18 8.74 -6.61
C GLU A 79 3.24 7.27 -6.18
N ALA A 80 3.93 6.97 -5.07
CA ALA A 80 3.94 5.63 -4.49
C ALA A 80 2.51 5.18 -4.10
N MET A 81 1.73 6.05 -3.46
CA MET A 81 0.32 5.78 -3.15
C MET A 81 -0.50 5.49 -4.40
N ASN A 82 -0.39 6.32 -5.45
CA ASN A 82 -1.14 6.15 -6.69
C ASN A 82 -0.81 4.82 -7.38
N ARG A 83 0.46 4.40 -7.37
CA ARG A 83 0.88 3.10 -7.91
C ARG A 83 0.29 1.94 -7.13
N LEU A 84 0.33 1.98 -5.80
CA LEU A 84 -0.27 0.95 -4.96
C LEU A 84 -1.79 0.86 -5.17
N PHE A 85 -2.46 2.01 -5.21
CA PHE A 85 -3.89 2.07 -5.44
C PHE A 85 -4.26 1.53 -6.83
N GLY A 86 -3.52 1.92 -7.87
CA GLY A 86 -3.69 1.41 -9.22
C GLY A 86 -3.50 -0.12 -9.32
N ALA A 87 -2.50 -0.66 -8.63
CA ALA A 87 -2.30 -2.11 -8.54
C ALA A 87 -3.50 -2.81 -7.87
N GLY A 88 -4.06 -2.23 -6.81
CA GLY A 88 -5.25 -2.75 -6.14
C GLY A 88 -6.47 -2.78 -7.04
N LEU A 89 -6.71 -1.71 -7.79
CA LEU A 89 -7.80 -1.67 -8.78
C LEU A 89 -7.61 -2.69 -9.89
N PHE A 90 -6.39 -2.85 -10.38
CA PHE A 90 -6.07 -3.84 -11.41
C PHE A 90 -6.36 -5.27 -10.92
N ILE A 91 -5.87 -5.64 -9.73
CA ILE A 91 -6.12 -6.96 -9.13
C ILE A 91 -7.61 -7.18 -8.95
N ASN A 92 -8.34 -6.19 -8.42
CA ASN A 92 -9.78 -6.31 -8.20
C ASN A 92 -10.55 -6.51 -9.51
N ARG A 93 -10.19 -5.77 -10.56
CA ARG A 93 -10.78 -5.94 -11.90
C ARG A 93 -10.47 -7.32 -12.47
N TYR A 94 -9.22 -7.76 -12.40
CA TYR A 94 -8.81 -9.07 -12.89
C TYR A 94 -9.57 -10.21 -12.20
N LEU A 95 -9.69 -10.15 -10.87
CA LEU A 95 -10.46 -11.14 -10.12
C LEU A 95 -11.93 -11.15 -10.51
N HIS A 96 -12.52 -9.97 -10.73
CA HIS A 96 -13.89 -9.86 -11.22
C HIS A 96 -14.04 -10.47 -12.62
N GLU A 97 -13.12 -10.21 -13.55
CA GLU A 97 -13.15 -10.77 -14.90
C GLU A 97 -12.98 -12.30 -14.94
N VAL A 98 -12.13 -12.87 -14.07
CA VAL A 98 -11.84 -14.31 -14.04
C VAL A 98 -12.89 -15.10 -13.27
N PHE A 99 -13.41 -14.54 -12.17
CA PHE A 99 -14.27 -15.26 -11.24
C PHE A 99 -15.75 -14.83 -11.28
N GLN A 100 -16.14 -13.89 -12.15
CA GLN A 100 -17.56 -13.75 -12.44
C GLN A 100 -18.05 -15.01 -13.17
N PRO A 101 -19.00 -15.77 -12.58
CA PRO A 101 -19.71 -16.75 -13.38
C PRO A 101 -20.36 -15.99 -14.53
N LEU A 102 -20.21 -16.49 -15.76
CA LEU A 102 -21.12 -16.15 -16.84
C LEU A 102 -22.53 -16.23 -16.23
N ALA A 103 -23.22 -15.10 -16.21
CA ALA A 103 -24.59 -15.05 -15.72
C ALA A 103 -25.34 -16.23 -16.34
N ASP A 104 -26.04 -16.95 -15.48
CA ASP A 104 -26.71 -18.22 -15.70
C ASP A 104 -27.72 -18.15 -16.86
N ASP A 105 -27.22 -18.24 -18.10
CA ASP A 105 -28.04 -18.19 -19.31
C ASP A 105 -28.18 -19.56 -20.00
N SER A 106 -27.79 -20.68 -19.36
CA SER A 106 -27.81 -21.95 -20.13
C SER A 106 -27.89 -23.25 -19.35
N TRP A 107 -28.83 -23.39 -18.43
CA TRP A 107 -29.32 -24.74 -18.06
C TRP A 107 -30.84 -24.90 -17.99
N GLU A 108 -31.63 -23.81 -17.94
CA GLU A 108 -33.11 -23.90 -17.95
C GLU A 108 -33.75 -23.78 -19.36
N ASN A 109 -32.97 -23.49 -20.42
CA ASN A 109 -33.45 -23.43 -21.81
C ASN A 109 -32.66 -24.33 -22.78
N ALA A 110 -31.99 -25.36 -22.26
CA ALA A 110 -31.24 -26.29 -23.07
C ALA A 110 -32.21 -27.33 -23.67
N ASP A 111 -32.83 -27.00 -24.80
CA ASP A 111 -33.64 -27.93 -25.61
C ASP A 111 -32.67 -28.77 -26.47
N TRP A 112 -32.08 -29.81 -25.86
CA TRP A 112 -31.31 -30.86 -26.54
C TRP A 112 -31.69 -32.24 -26.04
#